data_AF-Q55306-F1
#
_entry.id   AF-Q55306-F1
#
_cell.length_a   1.000
_cell.length_b   1.000
_cell.length_c   1.000
_cell.angle_alpha   90.00
_cell.angle_beta   90.00
_cell.angle_gamma   90.00
#
_symmetry.space_group_name_H-M   'P 1'
#
loop_
_entity.id
_entity.type
_entity.pdbx_description
1 polymer ?
#
loop_
_entity_poly.entity_id
_entity_poly.type
_entity_poly.pdbx_seq_one_letter_code
_entity_poly.pdbx_strand_id
1 'polypeptide(L)'
;MGMIDWAIVLVYSAIVIAIGAIASRKQDNTDEYFRGAKQIPWWALGFSIIATSFSAASLLGGPGEGYGHGFLYLQLQLGDLIGYGLVIAVFLPFFVRLNLTTAYEYLERRFDAKTRSLGSLCFLLFVIARLGGLLYAAALVLSVLTGISTNTAILMVGVVSIIYTLPGESPP
;
A
#
# COMPACT_ATOMS: atom_id res chain seq x y z
N MET A 1 -14.40 -21.05 -14.92
CA MET A 1 -13.66 -19.96 -15.58
C MET A 1 -13.69 -20.22 -17.07
N GLY A 2 -14.40 -19.38 -17.82
CA GLY A 2 -14.56 -19.50 -19.26
C GLY A 2 -13.35 -18.97 -20.03
N MET A 3 -13.31 -19.27 -21.33
CA MET A 3 -12.24 -18.82 -22.24
C MET A 3 -12.16 -17.28 -22.33
N ILE A 4 -13.28 -16.59 -22.10
CA ILE A 4 -13.36 -15.12 -22.05
C ILE A 4 -12.66 -14.56 -20.80
N ASP A 5 -12.78 -15.21 -19.64
CA ASP A 5 -12.13 -14.76 -18.40
C ASP A 5 -10.61 -14.79 -18.55
N TRP A 6 -10.08 -15.86 -19.15
CA TRP A 6 -8.65 -15.99 -19.43
C TRP A 6 -8.16 -14.94 -20.43
N ALA A 7 -8.94 -14.64 -21.47
CA ALA A 7 -8.60 -13.59 -22.43
C ALA A 7 -8.52 -12.21 -21.75
N ILE A 8 -9.48 -11.88 -20.87
CA ILE A 8 -9.50 -10.61 -20.13
C ILE A 8 -8.27 -10.50 -19.21
N VAL A 9 -7.96 -11.55 -18.45
CA VAL A 9 -6.79 -11.57 -17.57
C VAL A 9 -5.50 -11.36 -18.38
N LEU A 10 -5.34 -12.07 -19.49
CA LEU A 10 -4.12 -12.01 -20.30
C LEU A 10 -3.93 -10.63 -20.92
N VAL A 11 -5.00 -10.03 -21.46
CA VAL A 11 -4.96 -8.67 -22.04
C VAL A 11 -4.68 -7.63 -20.96
N TYR A 12 -5.35 -7.69 -19.82
CA TYR A 12 -5.12 -6.76 -18.72
C TYR A 12 -3.68 -6.82 -18.20
N SER A 13 -3.17 -8.02 -17.95
CA SER A 13 -1.79 -8.23 -17.52
C SER A 13 -0.78 -7.70 -18.55
N ALA A 14 -1.02 -7.95 -19.84
CA ALA A 14 -0.16 -7.45 -20.91
C ALA A 14 -0.12 -5.91 -20.95
N ILE A 15 -1.27 -5.24 -20.78
CA ILE A 15 -1.36 -3.77 -20.73
C ILE A 15 -0.58 -3.22 -19.54
N VAL A 16 -0.77 -3.79 -18.34
CA VAL A 16 -0.08 -3.35 -17.12
C VAL A 16 1.44 -3.51 -17.27
N ILE A 17 1.90 -4.65 -17.80
CA ILE A 17 3.33 -4.89 -18.05
C ILE A 17 3.87 -3.92 -19.09
N ALA A 18 3.14 -3.65 -20.18
CA ALA A 18 3.56 -2.71 -21.20
C ALA A 18 3.70 -1.28 -20.64
N ILE A 19 2.74 -0.83 -19.83
CA ILE A 19 2.79 0.47 -19.15
C ILE A 19 4.00 0.53 -18.21
N GLY A 20 4.22 -0.51 -17.39
CA GLY A 20 5.36 -0.61 -16.48
C GLY A 20 6.70 -0.56 -17.22
N ALA A 21 6.83 -1.30 -18.33
CA ALA A 21 8.04 -1.32 -19.14
C ALA A 21 8.32 0.04 -19.82
N ILE A 22 7.29 0.73 -20.30
CA ILE A 22 7.43 2.08 -20.89
C ILE A 22 7.80 3.11 -19.82
N ALA A 23 7.21 3.01 -18.63
CA ALA A 23 7.48 3.92 -17.51
C ALA A 23 8.89 3.73 -16.93
N SER A 24 9.35 2.47 -16.81
CA SER A 24 10.68 2.12 -16.29
C SER A 24 11.82 2.63 -17.19
N ARG A 25 11.61 2.67 -18.52
CA ARG A 25 12.59 3.23 -19.48
C ARG A 25 12.86 4.73 -19.33
N LYS A 26 12.14 5.44 -18.44
CA LYS A 26 12.34 6.88 -18.17
C LYS A 26 13.03 7.15 -16.83
N GLN A 27 13.60 6.14 -16.16
CA GLN A 27 14.18 6.24 -14.82
C GLN A 27 15.69 5.95 -14.79
N ASP A 28 16.46 6.52 -15.71
CA ASP A 28 17.92 6.29 -15.75
C ASP A 28 18.71 7.19 -14.78
N ASN A 29 18.07 8.17 -14.13
CA ASN A 29 18.76 9.11 -13.26
C ASN A 29 17.97 9.42 -11.98
N THR A 30 18.61 9.28 -10.81
CA THR A 30 18.04 9.60 -9.49
C THR A 30 17.48 11.02 -9.44
N ASP A 31 18.11 11.96 -10.16
CA ASP A 31 17.66 13.34 -10.25
C ASP A 31 16.37 13.50 -11.09
N GLU A 32 16.13 12.64 -12.08
CA GLU A 32 14.87 12.57 -12.84
C GLU A 32 13.75 11.91 -12.02
N TYR A 33 14.08 10.96 -11.13
CA TYR A 33 13.12 10.40 -10.17
C TYR A 33 12.57 11.49 -9.23
N PHE A 34 13.46 12.34 -8.69
CA PHE A 34 13.07 13.46 -7.82
C PHE A 34 12.48 14.66 -8.59
N ARG A 35 12.93 14.94 -9.83
CA ARG A 35 12.35 16.00 -10.68
C ARG A 35 11.00 15.60 -11.28
N GLY A 36 10.78 14.33 -11.58
CA GLY A 36 9.50 13.78 -12.00
C GLY A 36 8.41 14.05 -10.96
N ALA A 37 8.73 13.89 -9.68
CA ALA A 37 7.83 14.22 -8.57
C ALA A 37 7.34 15.69 -8.56
N LYS A 38 8.08 16.63 -9.16
CA LYS A 38 7.67 18.04 -9.28
C LYS A 38 6.76 18.33 -10.48
N GLN A 39 6.65 17.42 -11.45
CA GLN A 39 5.84 17.60 -12.67
C GLN A 39 4.61 16.68 -12.74
N ILE A 40 4.40 15.80 -11.77
CA ILE A 40 3.20 14.95 -11.73
C ILE A 40 1.98 15.85 -11.48
N PRO A 41 0.97 15.83 -12.36
CA PRO A 41 -0.23 16.62 -12.15
C PRO A 41 -0.98 16.14 -10.90
N TRP A 42 -1.62 17.06 -10.19
CA TRP A 42 -2.24 16.81 -8.88
C TRP A 42 -3.22 15.62 -8.89
N TRP A 43 -3.95 15.42 -9.99
CA TRP A 43 -4.90 14.31 -10.14
C TRP A 43 -4.16 12.96 -10.23
N ALA A 44 -3.04 12.88 -10.93
CA ALA A 44 -2.24 11.66 -11.04
C ALA A 44 -1.57 11.31 -9.70
N LEU A 45 -1.10 12.33 -8.97
CA LEU A 45 -0.59 12.14 -7.61
C LEU A 45 -1.70 11.64 -6.67
N GLY A 46 -2.90 12.23 -6.76
CA GLY A 46 -4.07 11.80 -5.98
C GLY A 46 -4.45 10.34 -6.26
N PHE A 47 -4.53 9.94 -7.52
CA PHE A 47 -4.80 8.55 -7.89
C PHE A 47 -3.71 7.59 -7.42
N SER A 48 -2.44 7.98 -7.46
CA SER A 48 -1.33 7.17 -6.94
C SER A 48 -1.47 6.93 -5.42
N ILE A 49 -1.81 7.96 -4.65
CA ILE A 49 -2.03 7.85 -3.21
C ILE A 49 -3.24 6.96 -2.92
N ILE A 50 -4.35 7.13 -3.64
CA ILE A 50 -5.55 6.29 -3.48
C ILE A 50 -5.22 4.83 -3.83
N ALA A 51 -4.54 4.59 -4.94
CA ALA A 51 -4.14 3.25 -5.37
C ALA A 51 -3.21 2.57 -4.35
N THR A 52 -2.30 3.31 -3.72
CA THR A 52 -1.40 2.80 -2.68
C THR A 52 -2.15 2.50 -1.39
N SER A 53 -3.16 3.30 -1.05
CA SER A 53 -3.99 3.11 0.16
C SER A 53 -4.96 1.94 0.03
N PHE A 54 -5.43 1.63 -1.19
CA PHE A 54 -6.35 0.52 -1.43
C PHE A 54 -5.60 -0.82 -1.44
N SER A 55 -5.92 -1.68 -0.47
CA SER A 55 -5.36 -3.03 -0.39
C SER A 55 -6.40 -4.09 -0.75
N ALA A 56 -5.95 -5.29 -1.15
CA ALA A 56 -6.80 -6.47 -1.30
C ALA A 56 -7.61 -6.77 -0.01
N ALA A 57 -7.05 -6.43 1.16
CA ALA A 57 -7.77 -6.53 2.43
C ALA A 57 -8.99 -5.61 2.50
N SER A 58 -8.93 -4.41 1.93
CA SER A 58 -10.07 -3.49 1.86
C SER A 58 -11.16 -4.02 0.93
N LEU A 59 -10.78 -4.69 -0.16
CA LEU A 59 -11.72 -5.29 -1.13
C LEU A 59 -12.49 -6.48 -0.57
N LEU A 60 -11.85 -7.30 0.29
CA LEU A 60 -12.49 -8.45 0.94
C LEU A 60 -13.16 -8.06 2.26
N GLY A 61 -12.51 -7.18 3.04
CA GLY A 61 -12.96 -6.74 4.35
C GLY A 61 -14.13 -5.77 4.29
N GLY A 62 -14.16 -4.85 3.31
CA GLY A 62 -15.25 -3.88 3.16
C GLY A 62 -16.63 -4.54 2.99
N PRO A 63 -16.81 -5.49 2.06
CA PRO A 63 -18.05 -6.26 1.95
C PRO A 63 -18.35 -7.13 3.18
N GLY A 64 -17.31 -7.68 3.83
CA GLY A 64 -17.47 -8.47 5.06
C GLY A 64 -18.01 -7.63 6.22
N GLU A 65 -17.45 -6.44 6.43
CA GLU A 65 -17.92 -5.46 7.41
C GLU A 65 -19.30 -4.89 7.04
N GLY A 66 -19.55 -4.65 5.75
CA GLY A 66 -20.87 -4.24 5.27
C GLY A 66 -21.94 -5.33 5.43
N TYR A 67 -21.58 -6.60 5.32
CA TYR A 67 -22.48 -7.72 5.58
C TYR A 67 -22.78 -7.88 7.08
N GLY A 68 -21.76 -7.74 7.93
CA GLY A 68 -21.90 -7.88 9.39
C GLY A 68 -22.55 -6.67 10.08
N HIS A 69 -22.15 -5.46 9.69
CA HIS A 69 -22.51 -4.20 10.35
C HIS A 69 -23.37 -3.25 9.48
N GLY A 70 -23.68 -3.63 8.24
CA GLY A 70 -24.55 -2.85 7.36
C GLY A 70 -23.99 -1.46 7.05
N PHE A 71 -24.87 -0.46 7.09
CA PHE A 71 -24.50 0.94 6.83
C PHE A 71 -23.64 1.57 7.93
N LEU A 72 -23.48 0.94 9.09
CA LEU A 72 -22.61 1.47 10.15
C LEU A 72 -21.15 1.56 9.69
N TYR A 73 -20.71 0.65 8.81
CA TYR A 73 -19.40 0.70 8.17
C TYR A 73 -19.17 2.00 7.38
N LEU A 74 -20.22 2.56 6.74
CA LEU A 74 -20.11 3.83 6.01
C LEU A 74 -19.78 5.01 6.93
N GLN A 75 -20.22 4.98 8.19
CA GLN A 75 -19.90 6.05 9.13
C GLN A 75 -18.39 6.16 9.36
N LEU A 76 -17.69 5.03 9.46
CA LEU A 76 -16.23 4.99 9.58
C LEU A 76 -15.57 5.53 8.30
N GLN A 77 -16.04 5.09 7.13
CA GLN A 77 -15.50 5.54 5.85
C GLN A 77 -15.70 7.04 5.58
N LEU A 78 -16.84 7.60 6.02
CA LEU A 78 -17.08 9.05 5.97
C LEU A 78 -16.20 9.80 6.96
N GLY A 79 -15.94 9.23 8.14
CA GLY A 79 -14.98 9.75 9.11
C GLY A 79 -13.57 9.86 8.52
N ASP A 80 -13.11 8.81 7.82
CA ASP A 80 -11.82 8.81 7.11
C ASP A 80 -11.77 9.89 6.03
N LEU A 81 -12.84 10.04 5.24
CA LEU A 81 -12.92 11.07 4.20
C LEU A 81 -12.76 12.49 4.78
N ILE A 82 -13.47 12.77 5.88
CA ILE A 82 -13.37 14.07 6.57
C ILE A 82 -11.98 14.24 7.19
N GLY A 83 -11.43 13.19 7.80
CA GLY A 83 -10.10 13.17 8.38
C GLY A 83 -9.01 13.48 7.35
N TYR A 84 -9.06 12.85 6.17
CA TYR A 84 -8.15 13.15 5.07
C TYR A 84 -8.29 14.59 4.59
N GLY A 85 -9.52 15.10 4.47
CA GLY A 85 -9.77 16.51 4.15
C GLY A 85 -9.07 17.46 5.12
N LEU A 86 -9.17 17.19 6.43
CA LEU A 86 -8.53 17.99 7.47
C LEU A 86 -6.99 17.89 7.41
N VAL A 87 -6.45 16.68 7.23
CA VAL A 87 -5.00 16.45 7.11
C VAL A 87 -4.44 17.20 5.89
N ILE A 88 -5.13 17.14 4.75
CA ILE A 88 -4.73 17.83 3.53
C ILE A 88 -4.82 19.36 3.71
N ALA A 89 -5.86 19.87 4.36
CA ALA A 89 -6.04 21.30 4.53
C ALA A 89 -5.05 21.93 5.53
N VAL A 90 -4.73 21.21 6.63
CA VAL A 90 -3.99 21.77 7.76
C VAL A 90 -2.53 21.30 7.80
N PHE A 91 -2.29 20.00 7.67
CA PHE A 91 -0.97 19.41 7.88
C PHE A 91 -0.13 19.37 6.60
N LEU A 92 -0.73 19.00 5.46
CA LEU A 92 -0.02 18.92 4.19
C LEU A 92 0.70 20.23 3.79
N PRO A 93 0.10 21.44 3.85
CA PRO A 93 0.82 22.67 3.49
C PRO A 93 2.01 22.94 4.40
N PHE A 94 1.96 22.48 5.65
CA PHE A 94 3.06 22.61 6.60
C PHE A 94 4.22 21.66 6.25
N PHE A 95 3.93 20.38 5.99
CA PHE A 95 4.94 19.38 5.64
C PHE A 95 5.62 19.67 4.29
N VAL A 96 4.86 20.11 3.29
CA VAL A 96 5.41 20.42 1.96
C VAL A 96 6.39 21.60 2.01
N ARG A 97 6.16 22.61 2.87
CA ARG A 97 7.08 23.76 3.04
C ARG A 97 8.41 23.38 3.70
N LEU A 98 8.43 22.33 4.51
CA LEU A 98 9.63 21.89 5.24
C LEU A 98 10.61 21.08 4.39
N ASN A 99 10.20 20.67 3.19
CA ASN A 99 10.97 19.89 2.22
C ASN A 99 11.68 18.69 2.86
N LEU A 100 10.90 17.91 3.62
CA LEU A 100 11.37 16.74 4.37
C LEU A 100 11.33 15.50 3.48
N THR A 101 12.32 14.63 3.64
CA THR A 101 12.38 13.33 2.95
C THR A 101 11.47 12.29 3.60
N THR A 102 11.30 12.38 4.91
CA THR A 102 10.40 11.50 5.68
C THR A 102 9.57 12.31 6.67
N ALA A 103 8.35 11.86 6.97
CA ALA A 103 7.52 12.53 7.97
C ALA A 103 8.20 12.58 9.37
N TYR A 104 9.02 11.58 9.70
CA TYR A 104 9.75 11.49 10.97
C TYR A 104 10.95 12.44 11.06
N GLU A 105 11.46 12.95 9.93
CA GLU A 105 12.49 14.00 9.92
C GLU A 105 11.97 15.28 10.59
N TYR A 106 10.64 15.51 10.56
CA TYR A 106 10.01 16.57 11.34
C TYR A 106 10.24 16.40 12.85
N LEU A 107 10.16 15.16 13.36
CA LEU A 107 10.38 14.88 14.78
C LEU A 107 11.82 15.20 15.19
N GLU A 108 12.79 14.95 14.31
CA GLU A 108 14.18 15.32 14.57
C GLU A 108 14.37 16.84 14.60
N ARG A 109 13.76 17.57 13.64
CA ARG A 109 13.86 19.03 13.60
C ARG A 109 13.15 19.71 14.77
N ARG A 110 12.06 19.11 15.28
CA ARG A 110 11.25 19.69 16.36
C ARG A 110 11.71 19.27 17.75
N PHE A 111 12.23 18.07 17.90
CA PHE A 111 12.67 17.48 19.17
C PHE A 111 14.15 17.10 19.09
N ASP A 112 14.46 15.90 18.63
CA ASP A 112 15.80 15.34 18.59
C ASP A 112 15.85 14.02 17.79
N ALA A 113 17.07 13.57 17.47
CA ALA A 113 17.30 12.35 16.70
C ALA A 113 16.77 11.08 17.39
N LYS A 114 16.71 11.02 18.74
CA LYS A 114 16.16 9.85 19.44
C LYS A 114 14.64 9.76 19.23
N THR A 115 13.94 10.89 19.24
CA THR A 115 12.50 10.95 18.97
C THR A 115 12.17 10.53 17.53
N ARG A 116 13.01 10.91 16.55
CA ARG A 116 12.89 10.39 15.17
C ARG A 116 13.02 8.87 15.12
N SER A 117 14.07 8.32 15.72
CA SER A 117 14.32 6.87 15.72
C SER A 117 13.23 6.09 16.46
N LEU A 118 12.67 6.64 17.53
CA LEU A 118 11.54 6.05 18.23
C LEU A 118 10.30 6.03 17.34
N GLY A 119 9.98 7.15 16.69
CA GLY A 119 8.85 7.26 15.78
C GLY A 119 8.94 6.29 14.59
N SER A 120 10.12 6.18 13.98
CA SER A 120 10.35 5.22 12.90
C SER A 120 10.27 3.77 13.38
N LEU A 121 10.79 3.46 14.57
CA LEU A 121 10.69 2.12 15.16
C LEU A 121 9.24 1.74 15.45
N CYS A 122 8.45 2.64 16.06
CA CYS A 122 7.03 2.39 16.32
C CYS A 122 6.25 2.15 15.02
N PHE A 123 6.55 2.91 13.97
CA PHE A 123 5.96 2.68 12.65
C PHE A 123 6.36 1.33 12.07
N LEU A 124 7.63 0.95 12.16
CA LEU A 124 8.11 -0.34 11.67
C LEU A 124 7.42 -1.50 12.40
N LEU A 125 7.28 -1.41 13.72
CA LEU A 125 6.53 -2.39 14.51
C LEU A 125 5.05 -2.47 14.10
N PHE A 126 4.41 -1.32 13.87
CA PHE A 126 3.03 -1.27 13.38
C PHE A 126 2.90 -1.93 12.00
N VAL A 127 3.83 -1.66 11.08
CA VAL A 127 3.85 -2.29 9.75
C VAL A 127 4.04 -3.80 9.85
N ILE A 128 4.95 -4.27 10.70
CA ILE A 128 5.15 -5.72 10.94
C ILE A 128 3.88 -6.37 11.46
N ALA A 129 3.23 -5.75 12.46
CA ALA A 129 1.98 -6.27 13.02
C ALA A 129 0.86 -6.33 11.96
N ARG A 130 0.74 -5.27 11.14
CA ARG A 130 -0.23 -5.20 10.03
C ARG A 130 0.02 -6.28 9.00
N LEU A 131 1.28 -6.47 8.57
CA LEU A 131 1.66 -7.49 7.59
C LEU A 131 1.43 -8.90 8.14
N GLY A 132 1.68 -9.13 9.43
CA GLY A 132 1.35 -10.38 10.10
C GLY A 132 -0.15 -10.70 10.05
N GLY A 133 -1.00 -9.71 10.34
CA GLY A 133 -2.46 -9.85 10.22
C GLY A 133 -2.90 -10.15 8.78
N LEU A 134 -2.28 -9.50 7.79
CA LEU A 134 -2.57 -9.72 6.38
C LEU A 134 -2.16 -11.14 5.93
N LEU A 135 -0.97 -11.59 6.33
CA LEU A 135 -0.48 -12.95 6.06
C LEU A 135 -1.40 -14.01 6.67
N TYR A 136 -1.85 -13.79 7.90
CA TYR A 136 -2.78 -14.68 8.58
C TYR A 136 -4.14 -14.76 7.85
N ALA A 137 -4.70 -13.62 7.46
CA ALA A 137 -5.96 -13.57 6.72
C ALA A 137 -5.87 -14.32 5.38
N ALA A 138 -4.78 -14.11 4.62
CA ALA A 138 -4.55 -14.80 3.36
C ALA A 138 -4.41 -16.33 3.56
N ALA A 139 -3.68 -16.75 4.60
CA ALA A 139 -3.51 -18.15 4.94
C ALA A 139 -4.83 -18.81 5.42
N LEU A 140 -5.67 -18.07 6.14
CA LEU A 140 -6.97 -18.56 6.59
C LEU A 140 -7.90 -18.82 5.40
N VAL A 141 -7.94 -17.92 4.42
CA VAL A 141 -8.70 -18.16 3.18
C VAL A 141 -8.20 -19.41 2.46
N LEU A 142 -6.88 -19.58 2.31
CA LEU A 142 -6.30 -20.77 1.69
C LEU A 142 -6.64 -22.06 2.44
N SER A 143 -6.55 -22.01 3.77
CA SER A 143 -6.90 -23.12 4.67
C SER A 143 -8.36 -23.55 4.49
N VAL A 144 -9.31 -22.60 4.46
CA VAL A 144 -10.74 -22.88 4.25
C VAL A 144 -11.02 -23.50 2.88
N LEU A 145 -10.31 -23.06 1.84
CA LEU A 145 -10.52 -23.56 0.47
C LEU A 145 -9.91 -24.95 0.24
N THR A 146 -8.80 -25.28 0.89
CA THR A 146 -8.03 -26.49 0.62
C THR A 146 -8.09 -27.55 1.73
N GLY A 147 -8.59 -27.18 2.92
CA GLY A 147 -8.67 -28.05 4.08
C GLY A 147 -7.34 -28.33 4.79
N ILE A 148 -6.25 -27.67 4.41
CA ILE A 148 -4.94 -27.82 5.05
C ILE A 148 -4.88 -27.06 6.39
N SER A 149 -3.99 -27.47 7.31
CA SER A 149 -3.85 -26.78 8.59
C SER A 149 -3.41 -25.32 8.39
N THR A 150 -3.95 -24.40 9.20
CA THR A 150 -3.64 -22.96 9.10
C THR A 150 -2.15 -22.67 9.23
N ASN A 151 -1.43 -23.40 10.08
CA ASN A 151 0.03 -23.23 10.23
C ASN A 151 0.78 -23.58 8.93
N THR A 152 0.37 -24.64 8.24
CA THR A 152 0.97 -25.02 6.95
C THR A 152 0.62 -23.99 5.86
N ALA A 153 -0.61 -23.47 5.86
CA ALA A 153 -1.03 -22.42 4.94
C ALA A 153 -0.22 -21.12 5.14
N ILE A 154 0.04 -20.71 6.39
CA ILE A 154 0.86 -19.54 6.71
C ILE A 154 2.28 -19.69 6.13
N LEU A 155 2.90 -20.85 6.32
CA LEU A 155 4.24 -21.12 5.78
C LEU A 155 4.27 -21.06 4.25
N MET A 156 3.29 -21.67 3.58
CA MET A 156 3.22 -21.62 2.11
C MET A 156 3.06 -20.20 1.59
N VAL A 157 2.08 -19.45 2.11
CA VAL A 157 1.83 -18.07 1.67
C VAL A 157 3.03 -17.19 1.98
N GLY A 158 3.68 -17.38 3.14
CA GLY A 158 4.88 -16.65 3.53
C GLY A 158 6.04 -16.88 2.57
N VAL A 159 6.36 -18.14 2.25
CA VAL A 159 7.44 -18.50 1.32
C VAL A 159 7.17 -17.93 -0.07
N VAL A 160 5.94 -18.09 -0.59
CA VAL A 160 5.56 -17.53 -1.90
C VAL A 160 5.69 -16.00 -1.90
N SER A 161 5.26 -15.33 -0.83
CA SER A 161 5.36 -13.88 -0.70
C SER A 161 6.82 -13.42 -0.70
N ILE A 162 7.71 -14.11 0.02
CA ILE A 162 9.15 -13.78 0.03
C ILE A 162 9.74 -13.96 -1.36
N ILE A 163 9.48 -15.10 -2.01
CA ILE A 163 10.00 -15.39 -3.36
C ILE A 163 9.52 -14.36 -4.38
N TYR A 164 8.29 -13.87 -4.25
CA TYR A 164 7.75 -12.85 -5.17
C TYR A 164 8.31 -11.45 -4.90
N THR A 165 8.59 -11.11 -3.63
CA THR A 165 9.11 -9.78 -3.27
C THR A 165 10.60 -9.64 -3.59
N LEU A 166 11.41 -10.68 -3.40
CA LEU A 166 12.87 -10.61 -3.58
C LEU A 166 13.33 -10.15 -4.99
N PRO A 167 12.73 -10.59 -6.10
CA PRO A 167 13.12 -10.14 -7.45
C PRO A 167 12.56 -8.76 -7.82
N GLY A 168 11.56 -8.27 -7.10
CA GLY A 168 10.92 -6.98 -7.37
C GLY A 168 11.72 -5.78 -6.86
N GLU A 169 12.58 -5.99 -5.86
CA GLU A 169 13.52 -5.00 -5.36
C GLU A 169 14.86 -5.18 -6.07
N SER A 170 14.98 -4.66 -7.31
CA SER A 170 16.30 -4.53 -7.93
C SER A 170 17.19 -3.67 -7.02
N PRO A 171 18.36 -4.15 -6.57
CA PRO A 171 19.26 -3.33 -5.78
C PRO A 171 19.74 -2.14 -6.63
N PRO A 172 19.95 -0.97 -6.01
CA PRO A 172 20.49 0.22 -6.69
C PRO A 172 21.90 0.01 -7.23
#